data_AF-A0A2K5DH57-F1
#
_entry.id   AF-A0A2K5DH57-F1
#
_cell.length_a   1.000
_cell.length_b   1.000
_cell.length_c   1.000
_cell.angle_alpha   90.00
_cell.angle_beta   90.00
_cell.angle_gamma   90.00
#
_symmetry.space_group_name_H-M   'P 1'
#
loop_
_entity.id
_entity.type
_entity.pdbx_description
1 polymer ?
#
loop_
_entity_poly.entity_id
_entity_poly.type
_entity_poly.pdbx_seq_one_letter_code
_entity_poly.pdbx_strand_id
1 'polypeptide(L)'
;MAHLTKRRQADTKAIQHLWAAIEIIRNQKQIANIDHVTKYMSRVHGMHSKETTRQLSLAVKDGLIVETLNKGYWLPGDEIDWETENHDWYCFECHLPGEVLICDLCFRVYHSKCLSDEFRLRDSSSPWQCPVCRSIKKKNTNKQEMGTYLRFIVSRMKERAIDLNKKGKDNKHPMYRRLVHSAVDVLTIQEKVNEGKYRSYEEFKADAQLLLHNTMIFYGADSEQADIARMLYKDTCRELDELQLCKNCSYLSNARPDNWFCYPCIPNHELVWAKMKGFGFWPAKVMQKEDNQVDVRFFGHHHQRAWIPSENIQDITVNVHCLHVKRSTGWKKACDELERHQRFLVEPKKEEPESETEAVSSSQEIPTMPQPIEKVSLSIQTKKLSASSPRMLMCHDKYTKIFNDFKDRMKSDHKWEMERVVREALEKLHSEMEEEKRQTVNKAIANMQGEMDRKCKQVKEKCKEEFVEEIKKLATQHKQLISQTKKKQWCYNCEEEVMYHCCWNTTYCSIKCQQEHWHAEHKRTCRQKR
;
A
#
# COMPACT_ATOMS: atom_id res chain seq x y z
N MET A 1 -32.20 10.79 -15.15
CA MET A 1 -33.12 9.74 -14.69
C MET A 1 -32.32 8.48 -14.51
N ALA A 2 -32.26 7.97 -13.28
CA ALA A 2 -31.47 6.79 -12.97
C ALA A 2 -32.16 5.53 -13.50
N HIS A 3 -31.48 4.81 -14.37
CA HIS A 3 -31.97 3.56 -14.96
C HIS A 3 -30.88 2.50 -14.90
N LEU A 4 -31.31 1.24 -14.88
CA LEU A 4 -30.43 0.10 -15.06
C LEU A 4 -29.98 0.05 -16.52
N THR A 5 -28.67 -0.02 -16.72
CA THR A 5 -28.07 -0.03 -18.05
C THR A 5 -27.28 -1.33 -18.23
N LYS A 6 -27.57 -2.05 -19.31
CA LYS A 6 -26.76 -3.21 -19.70
C LYS A 6 -25.47 -2.71 -20.33
N ARG A 7 -24.34 -3.01 -19.70
CA ARG A 7 -23.01 -2.78 -20.28
C ARG A 7 -22.43 -4.12 -20.75
N ARG A 8 -21.12 -4.33 -20.57
CA ARG A 8 -20.47 -5.60 -20.91
C ARG A 8 -21.12 -6.76 -20.17
N GLN A 9 -21.05 -7.92 -20.79
CA GLN A 9 -21.65 -9.17 -20.30
C GLN A 9 -20.63 -10.31 -20.20
N ALA A 10 -19.53 -10.21 -20.94
CA ALA A 10 -18.46 -11.19 -20.95
C ALA A 10 -17.70 -11.17 -19.62
N ASP A 11 -17.52 -12.35 -19.05
CA ASP A 11 -16.81 -12.53 -17.79
C ASP A 11 -15.31 -12.25 -17.97
N THR A 12 -14.72 -11.41 -17.11
CA THR A 12 -13.33 -10.94 -17.26
C THR A 12 -12.32 -12.08 -17.18
N LYS A 13 -12.58 -13.09 -16.34
CA LYS A 13 -11.73 -14.28 -16.23
C LYS A 13 -11.86 -15.16 -17.49
N ALA A 14 -13.07 -15.36 -17.98
CA ALA A 14 -13.30 -16.07 -19.25
C ALA A 14 -12.63 -15.36 -20.42
N ILE A 15 -12.72 -14.03 -20.51
CA ILE A 15 -12.06 -13.22 -21.55
C ILE A 15 -10.54 -13.44 -21.53
N GLN A 16 -9.92 -13.38 -20.35
CA GLN A 16 -8.47 -13.59 -20.23
C GLN A 16 -8.04 -14.99 -20.70
N HIS A 17 -8.81 -16.03 -20.35
CA HIS A 17 -8.55 -17.39 -20.82
C HIS A 17 -8.74 -17.53 -22.33
N LEU A 18 -9.80 -16.94 -22.89
CA LEU A 18 -10.07 -16.93 -24.33
C LEU A 18 -8.95 -16.22 -25.11
N TRP A 19 -8.47 -15.09 -24.59
CA TRP A 19 -7.35 -14.36 -25.18
C TRP A 19 -6.06 -15.18 -25.16
N ALA A 20 -5.72 -15.79 -24.02
CA ALA A 20 -4.56 -16.68 -23.93
C ALA A 20 -4.66 -17.86 -24.92
N ALA A 21 -5.86 -18.44 -25.06
CA ALA A 21 -6.12 -19.50 -26.04
C ALA A 21 -5.87 -19.01 -27.47
N ILE A 22 -6.45 -17.87 -27.85
CA ILE A 22 -6.31 -17.29 -29.20
C ILE A 22 -4.85 -16.96 -29.49
N GLU A 23 -4.13 -16.31 -28.57
CA GLU A 23 -2.71 -15.98 -28.73
C GLU A 23 -1.87 -17.24 -28.97
N ILE A 24 -2.05 -18.28 -28.15
CA ILE A 24 -1.28 -19.52 -28.26
C ILE A 24 -1.56 -20.23 -29.59
N ILE A 25 -2.83 -20.36 -29.99
CA ILE A 25 -3.21 -21.02 -31.26
C ILE A 25 -2.62 -20.25 -32.45
N ARG A 26 -2.69 -18.91 -32.42
CA ARG A 26 -2.16 -18.05 -33.48
C ARG A 26 -0.64 -18.07 -33.53
N ASN A 27 0.04 -18.10 -32.39
CA ASN A 27 1.50 -18.25 -32.31
C ASN A 27 1.98 -19.58 -32.89
N GLN A 28 1.13 -20.62 -32.84
CA GLN A 28 1.36 -21.90 -33.53
C GLN A 28 1.04 -21.86 -35.04
N LYS A 29 0.79 -20.67 -35.60
CA LYS A 29 0.38 -20.44 -37.00
C LYS A 29 -0.91 -21.17 -37.40
N GLN A 30 -1.78 -21.48 -36.42
CA GLN A 30 -3.08 -22.08 -36.66
C GLN A 30 -4.18 -21.02 -36.66
N ILE A 31 -5.29 -21.31 -37.33
CA ILE A 31 -6.51 -20.50 -37.24
C ILE A 31 -7.15 -20.77 -35.89
N ALA A 32 -7.33 -19.73 -35.07
CA ALA A 32 -8.11 -19.82 -33.84
C ALA A 32 -9.60 -19.90 -34.19
N ASN A 33 -10.09 -21.08 -34.57
CA ASN A 33 -11.50 -21.36 -34.80
C ASN A 33 -12.17 -21.88 -33.52
N ILE A 34 -13.51 -22.07 -33.56
CA ILE A 34 -14.28 -22.50 -32.39
C ILE A 34 -13.81 -23.84 -31.82
N ASP A 35 -13.41 -24.78 -32.68
CA ASP A 35 -12.97 -26.11 -32.27
C ASP A 35 -11.63 -26.07 -31.54
N HIS A 36 -10.66 -25.32 -32.07
CA HIS A 36 -9.35 -25.15 -31.45
C HIS A 36 -9.45 -24.41 -30.12
N VAL A 37 -10.23 -23.32 -30.07
CA VAL A 37 -10.45 -22.56 -28.84
C VAL A 37 -11.15 -23.44 -27.79
N THR A 38 -12.22 -24.13 -28.17
CA THR A 38 -12.93 -25.06 -27.28
C THR A 38 -12.01 -26.15 -26.73
N LYS A 39 -11.23 -26.81 -27.60
CA LYS A 39 -10.32 -27.87 -27.20
C LYS A 39 -9.25 -27.37 -26.22
N TYR A 40 -8.70 -26.19 -26.47
CA TYR A 40 -7.76 -25.55 -25.56
C TYR A 40 -8.42 -25.24 -24.21
N MET A 41 -9.57 -24.59 -24.23
CA MET A 41 -10.31 -24.15 -23.04
C MET A 41 -10.75 -25.31 -22.16
N SER A 42 -11.22 -26.42 -22.74
CA SER A 42 -11.54 -27.63 -22.00
C SER A 42 -10.30 -28.29 -21.40
N ARG A 43 -9.18 -28.34 -22.13
CA ARG A 43 -7.95 -28.99 -21.66
C ARG A 43 -7.22 -28.22 -20.56
N VAL A 44 -7.11 -26.90 -20.71
CA VAL A 44 -6.28 -26.05 -19.84
C VAL A 44 -7.09 -25.46 -18.69
N HIS A 45 -8.32 -25.02 -18.98
CA HIS A 45 -9.16 -24.31 -18.02
C HIS A 45 -10.38 -25.11 -17.56
N GLY A 46 -10.56 -26.35 -18.03
CA GLY A 46 -11.70 -27.19 -17.67
C GLY A 46 -13.06 -26.64 -18.15
N MET A 47 -13.07 -25.67 -19.06
CA MET A 47 -14.30 -25.03 -19.51
C MET A 47 -15.03 -25.89 -20.54
N HIS A 48 -16.31 -26.15 -20.31
CA HIS A 48 -17.14 -26.94 -21.21
C HIS A 48 -17.40 -26.21 -22.54
N SER A 49 -17.43 -26.94 -23.66
CA SER A 49 -17.59 -26.39 -25.02
C SER A 49 -18.76 -25.41 -25.19
N LYS A 50 -19.94 -25.74 -24.64
CA LYS A 50 -21.10 -24.83 -24.68
C LYS A 50 -20.83 -23.50 -23.98
N GLU A 51 -20.14 -23.55 -22.84
CA GLU A 51 -19.79 -22.34 -22.08
C GLU A 51 -18.69 -21.54 -22.79
N THR A 52 -17.70 -22.22 -23.37
CA THR A 52 -16.68 -21.56 -24.21
C THR A 52 -17.32 -20.82 -25.38
N THR A 53 -18.24 -21.46 -26.08
CA THR A 53 -18.98 -20.85 -27.20
C THR A 53 -19.77 -19.63 -26.72
N ARG A 54 -20.48 -19.76 -25.59
CA ARG A 54 -21.24 -18.64 -24.99
C ARG A 54 -20.33 -17.46 -24.65
N GLN A 55 -19.22 -17.69 -23.95
CA GLN A 55 -18.29 -16.63 -23.56
C GLN A 55 -17.63 -15.97 -24.76
N LEU A 56 -17.32 -16.74 -25.80
CA LEU A 56 -16.76 -16.23 -27.04
C LEU A 56 -17.75 -15.32 -27.77
N SER A 57 -19.03 -15.72 -27.86
CA SER A 57 -20.09 -14.88 -28.42
C SER A 57 -20.29 -13.59 -27.61
N LEU A 58 -20.23 -13.66 -26.28
CA LEU A 58 -20.32 -12.47 -25.42
C LEU A 58 -19.11 -11.55 -25.62
N ALA A 59 -17.90 -12.10 -25.70
CA ALA A 59 -16.68 -11.33 -25.91
C ALA A 59 -16.66 -10.66 -27.30
N VAL A 60 -17.20 -11.31 -28.33
CA VAL A 60 -17.38 -10.70 -29.65
C VAL A 60 -18.40 -9.56 -29.59
N LYS A 61 -19.53 -9.78 -28.93
CA LYS A 61 -20.56 -8.76 -28.73
C LYS A 61 -20.05 -7.54 -27.96
N ASP A 62 -19.21 -7.75 -26.96
CA ASP A 62 -18.59 -6.69 -26.14
C ASP A 62 -17.37 -6.05 -26.83
N GLY A 63 -17.03 -6.47 -28.06
CA GLY A 63 -15.92 -5.90 -28.82
C GLY A 63 -14.52 -6.31 -28.32
N LEU A 64 -14.45 -7.31 -27.44
CA LEU A 64 -13.21 -7.79 -26.83
C LEU A 64 -12.54 -8.87 -27.68
N ILE A 65 -13.24 -9.49 -28.62
CA ILE A 65 -12.74 -10.44 -29.61
C ILE A 65 -13.34 -10.10 -30.96
N VAL A 66 -12.57 -10.23 -32.04
CA VAL A 66 -13.06 -10.05 -33.41
C VAL A 66 -13.26 -11.42 -34.05
N GLU A 67 -14.47 -11.66 -34.57
CA GLU A 67 -14.78 -12.83 -35.40
C GLU A 67 -14.69 -12.44 -36.89
N THR A 68 -13.95 -13.20 -37.69
CA THR A 68 -13.87 -13.00 -39.14
C THR A 68 -14.92 -13.81 -39.89
N LEU A 69 -15.16 -13.43 -41.16
CA LEU A 69 -16.06 -14.13 -42.09
C LEU A 69 -15.80 -15.64 -42.21
N ASN A 70 -14.56 -16.08 -41.99
CA ASN A 70 -14.16 -17.49 -42.00
C ASN A 70 -14.25 -18.16 -40.61
N LYS A 71 -15.03 -17.61 -39.67
CA LYS A 71 -15.20 -18.10 -38.29
C LYS A 71 -13.89 -18.25 -37.51
N GLY A 72 -12.93 -17.36 -37.79
CA GLY A 72 -11.66 -17.27 -37.06
C GLY A 72 -11.70 -16.12 -36.07
N TYR A 73 -11.18 -16.34 -34.87
CA TYR A 73 -11.14 -15.36 -33.78
C TYR A 73 -9.78 -14.66 -33.70
N TRP A 74 -9.80 -13.37 -33.38
CA TRP A 74 -8.63 -12.51 -33.24
C TRP A 74 -8.78 -11.55 -32.07
N LEU A 75 -7.65 -11.10 -31.55
CA LEU A 75 -7.64 -9.98 -30.62
C LEU A 75 -7.86 -8.67 -31.41
N PRO A 76 -8.66 -7.73 -30.87
CA PRO A 76 -8.83 -6.41 -31.47
C PRO A 76 -7.48 -5.68 -31.64
N GLY A 77 -7.15 -5.26 -32.85
CA GLY A 77 -5.94 -4.46 -33.13
C GLY A 77 -6.05 -3.02 -32.63
N ASP A 78 -4.92 -2.31 -32.51
CA ASP A 78 -4.86 -0.93 -31.96
C ASP A 78 -5.60 0.11 -32.81
N GLU A 79 -5.91 -0.20 -34.07
CA GLU A 79 -6.59 0.68 -35.03
C GLU A 79 -8.12 0.78 -34.84
N ILE A 80 -8.72 -0.06 -33.98
CA ILE A 80 -10.14 0.02 -33.69
C ILE A 80 -10.34 1.16 -32.69
N ASP A 81 -10.73 2.31 -33.22
CA ASP A 81 -11.11 3.52 -32.49
C ASP A 81 -12.49 3.27 -31.84
N TRP A 82 -12.50 3.12 -30.52
CA TRP A 82 -13.75 3.04 -29.76
C TRP A 82 -14.06 4.44 -29.26
N GLU A 83 -15.31 4.87 -29.42
CA GLU A 83 -15.81 6.05 -28.73
C GLU A 83 -15.49 5.89 -27.23
N THR A 84 -14.82 6.88 -26.64
CA THR A 84 -14.53 6.86 -25.21
C THR A 84 -15.84 6.86 -24.46
N GLU A 85 -16.20 5.69 -23.93
CA GLU A 85 -17.38 5.56 -23.09
C GLU A 85 -17.22 6.43 -21.83
N ASN A 86 -18.32 6.99 -21.35
CA ASN A 86 -18.29 7.95 -20.23
C ASN A 86 -18.24 7.27 -18.85
N HIS A 87 -18.46 5.96 -18.80
CA HIS A 87 -18.58 5.19 -17.56
C HIS A 87 -17.94 3.82 -17.68
N ASP A 88 -17.51 3.29 -16.54
CA ASP A 88 -16.93 1.96 -16.43
C ASP A 88 -17.94 0.87 -16.84
N TRP A 89 -17.41 -0.27 -17.26
CA TRP A 89 -18.18 -1.43 -17.67
C TRP A 89 -18.51 -2.38 -16.53
N TYR A 90 -17.72 -2.32 -15.44
CA TYR A 90 -17.77 -3.31 -14.37
C TYR A 90 -18.19 -2.69 -13.05
N CYS A 91 -18.93 -3.44 -12.25
CA CYS A 91 -19.38 -2.97 -10.94
C CYS A 91 -18.20 -2.67 -10.01
N PHE A 92 -18.18 -1.50 -9.37
CA PHE A 92 -17.12 -1.10 -8.44
C PHE A 92 -17.06 -1.91 -7.13
N GLU A 93 -18.09 -2.69 -6.84
CA GLU A 93 -18.15 -3.54 -5.65
C GLU A 93 -17.68 -4.97 -5.93
N CYS A 94 -18.24 -5.62 -6.96
CA CYS A 94 -17.93 -7.02 -7.25
C CYS A 94 -16.98 -7.22 -8.44
N HIS A 95 -16.66 -6.16 -9.19
CA HIS A 95 -15.78 -6.19 -10.38
C HIS A 95 -16.31 -7.02 -11.55
N LEU A 96 -17.59 -7.38 -11.52
CA LEU A 96 -18.22 -8.22 -12.55
C LEU A 96 -19.01 -7.38 -13.57
N PRO A 97 -19.17 -7.89 -14.81
CA PRO A 97 -20.02 -7.32 -15.85
C PRO A 97 -21.52 -7.43 -15.53
N GLY A 98 -22.37 -6.85 -16.37
CA GLY A 98 -23.81 -7.06 -16.37
C GLY A 98 -24.64 -5.77 -16.41
N GLU A 99 -25.82 -5.84 -15.80
CA GLU A 99 -26.76 -4.72 -15.72
C GLU A 99 -26.50 -3.88 -14.48
N VAL A 100 -26.09 -2.62 -14.68
CA VAL A 100 -25.55 -1.76 -13.63
C VAL A 100 -26.29 -0.43 -13.56
N LEU A 101 -26.32 0.16 -12.37
CA LEU A 101 -26.68 1.56 -12.13
C LEU A 101 -25.49 2.45 -12.45
N ILE A 102 -25.76 3.55 -13.15
CA ILE A 102 -24.76 4.51 -13.60
C ILE A 102 -24.82 5.76 -12.72
N CYS A 103 -23.67 6.16 -12.16
CA CYS A 103 -23.59 7.38 -11.36
C CYS A 103 -23.69 8.63 -12.24
N ASP A 104 -24.52 9.59 -11.84
CA ASP A 104 -24.67 10.85 -12.58
C ASP A 104 -23.50 11.83 -12.35
N LEU A 105 -22.63 11.57 -11.36
CA LEU A 105 -21.55 12.49 -10.96
C LEU A 105 -20.14 11.97 -11.25
N CYS A 106 -19.99 10.70 -11.64
CA CYS A 106 -18.69 10.13 -11.99
C CYS A 106 -18.86 8.89 -12.88
N PHE A 107 -17.75 8.37 -13.40
CA PHE A 107 -17.73 7.22 -14.30
C PHE A 107 -18.07 5.87 -13.63
N ARG A 108 -18.25 5.80 -12.31
CA ARG A 108 -18.43 4.53 -11.59
C ARG A 108 -19.83 3.94 -11.79
N VAL A 109 -19.89 2.61 -11.83
CA VAL A 109 -21.13 1.84 -11.97
C VAL A 109 -21.24 0.74 -10.91
N TYR A 110 -22.47 0.36 -10.56
CA TYR A 110 -22.73 -0.63 -9.50
C TYR A 110 -23.93 -1.52 -9.83
N HIS A 111 -23.87 -2.81 -9.52
CA HIS A 111 -25.10 -3.63 -9.52
C HIS A 111 -26.00 -3.20 -8.37
N SER A 112 -27.32 -3.12 -8.61
CA SER A 112 -28.30 -2.80 -7.56
C SER A 112 -28.18 -3.72 -6.34
N LYS A 113 -27.95 -5.02 -6.58
CA LYS A 113 -27.77 -6.04 -5.52
C LYS A 113 -26.49 -5.86 -4.68
N CYS A 114 -25.46 -5.22 -5.24
CA CYS A 114 -24.18 -5.01 -4.56
C CYS A 114 -24.20 -3.79 -3.63
N LEU A 115 -25.25 -2.98 -3.69
CA LEU A 115 -25.40 -1.79 -2.86
C LEU A 115 -26.15 -2.12 -1.56
N SER A 116 -25.73 -1.47 -0.48
CA SER A 116 -26.51 -1.37 0.77
C SER A 116 -27.84 -0.64 0.52
N ASP A 117 -28.85 -0.90 1.34
CA ASP A 117 -30.22 -0.39 1.17
C ASP A 117 -30.32 1.14 1.11
N GLU A 118 -29.38 1.86 1.73
CA GLU A 118 -29.31 3.32 1.71
C GLU A 118 -28.90 3.92 0.35
N PHE A 119 -28.28 3.11 -0.52
CA PHE A 119 -27.77 3.50 -1.84
C PHE A 119 -28.55 2.88 -3.00
N ARG A 120 -29.46 1.93 -2.71
CA ARG A 120 -30.32 1.34 -3.73
C ARG A 120 -31.26 2.39 -4.32
N LEU A 121 -31.53 2.25 -5.61
CA LEU A 121 -32.46 3.13 -6.31
C LEU A 121 -33.88 2.90 -5.76
N ARG A 122 -34.47 3.94 -5.17
CA ARG A 122 -35.86 3.89 -4.65
C ARG A 122 -36.88 4.49 -5.60
N ASP A 123 -36.47 5.47 -6.38
CA ASP A 123 -37.31 6.12 -7.40
C ASP A 123 -36.44 6.45 -8.63
N SER A 124 -36.92 6.09 -9.82
CA SER A 124 -36.25 6.30 -11.11
C SER A 124 -36.29 7.76 -11.59
N SER A 125 -37.13 8.60 -10.95
CA SER A 125 -37.32 10.00 -11.32
C SER A 125 -36.10 10.89 -11.00
N SER A 126 -35.32 10.53 -9.98
CA SER A 126 -34.22 11.34 -9.45
C SER A 126 -32.85 10.94 -9.98
N PRO A 127 -31.86 11.85 -10.00
CA PRO A 127 -30.48 11.49 -10.28
C PRO A 127 -29.90 10.58 -9.19
N TRP A 128 -29.14 9.56 -9.58
CA TRP A 128 -28.53 8.61 -8.68
C TRP A 128 -27.04 8.91 -8.45
N GLN A 129 -26.64 8.88 -7.18
CA GLN A 129 -25.27 9.14 -6.75
C GLN A 129 -24.71 7.88 -6.10
N CYS A 130 -23.53 7.46 -6.57
CA CYS A 130 -22.86 6.29 -6.02
C CYS A 130 -22.34 6.53 -4.58
N PRO A 131 -21.99 5.47 -3.84
CA PRO A 131 -21.46 5.59 -2.47
C PRO A 131 -20.25 6.54 -2.36
N VAL A 132 -19.37 6.51 -3.36
CA VAL A 132 -18.17 7.37 -3.41
C VAL A 132 -18.53 8.84 -3.59
N CYS A 133 -19.39 9.19 -4.55
CA CYS A 133 -19.80 10.57 -4.75
C CYS A 133 -20.59 11.13 -3.56
N ARG A 134 -21.36 10.28 -2.86
CA ARG A 134 -22.09 10.69 -1.67
C ARG A 134 -21.17 10.97 -0.48
N SER A 135 -20.04 10.26 -0.36
CA SER A 135 -19.08 10.44 0.74
C SER A 135 -18.18 11.68 0.57
N ILE A 136 -17.89 12.11 -0.66
CA ILE A 136 -17.03 13.28 -0.98
C ILE A 136 -17.64 14.64 -0.55
N LYS A 137 -18.84 14.67 0.05
CA LYS A 137 -19.52 15.91 0.46
C LYS A 137 -18.77 16.75 1.52
N LYS A 138 -17.75 16.19 2.19
CA LYS A 138 -16.92 16.91 3.16
C LYS A 138 -15.63 17.42 2.51
N LYS A 139 -15.50 18.75 2.39
CA LYS A 139 -14.23 19.38 2.02
C LYS A 139 -13.29 19.38 3.23
N ASN A 140 -12.04 18.93 3.03
CA ASN A 140 -11.00 19.18 4.01
C ASN A 140 -10.50 20.62 3.88
N THR A 141 -10.45 21.35 4.99
CA THR A 141 -10.07 22.76 5.02
C THR A 141 -8.56 22.98 5.02
N ASN A 142 -7.74 21.99 5.42
CA ASN A 142 -6.28 22.12 5.50
C ASN A 142 -5.56 21.21 4.49
N LYS A 143 -5.27 21.77 3.31
CA LYS A 143 -4.64 21.07 2.18
C LYS A 143 -3.19 20.65 2.48
N GLN A 144 -2.43 21.46 3.21
CA GLN A 144 -1.03 21.19 3.53
C GLN A 144 -0.91 20.04 4.53
N GLU A 145 -1.71 20.08 5.59
CA GLU A 145 -1.77 19.00 6.59
C GLU A 145 -2.20 17.67 5.94
N MET A 146 -3.25 17.71 5.11
CA MET A 146 -3.70 16.54 4.35
C MET A 146 -2.59 15.96 3.46
N GLY A 147 -1.88 16.82 2.74
CA GLY A 147 -0.74 16.41 1.91
C GLY A 147 0.31 15.65 2.71
N THR A 148 0.62 16.08 3.94
CA THR A 148 1.58 15.39 4.82
C THR A 148 1.11 13.98 5.17
N TYR A 149 -0.13 13.81 5.60
CA TYR A 149 -0.65 12.48 5.94
C TYR A 149 -0.73 11.56 4.72
N LEU A 150 -1.22 12.08 3.59
CA LEU A 150 -1.31 11.30 2.36
C LEU A 150 0.06 10.85 1.87
N ARG A 151 1.12 11.66 2.04
CA ARG A 151 2.51 11.25 1.71
C ARG A 151 2.96 10.06 2.55
N PHE A 152 2.66 10.01 3.84
CA PHE A 152 2.97 8.83 4.67
C PHE A 152 2.25 7.58 4.17
N ILE A 153 0.96 7.69 3.86
CA ILE A 153 0.16 6.57 3.36
C ILE A 153 0.69 6.09 2.01
N VAL A 154 0.97 7.00 1.07
CA VAL A 154 1.53 6.65 -0.24
C VAL A 154 2.91 6.02 -0.12
N SER A 155 3.76 6.49 0.80
CA SER A 155 5.07 5.87 1.05
C SER A 155 4.92 4.38 1.39
N ARG A 156 4.01 4.03 2.30
CA ARG A 156 3.65 2.64 2.63
C ARG A 156 3.02 1.88 1.47
N MET A 157 2.18 2.56 0.68
CA MET A 157 1.60 1.94 -0.52
C MET A 157 2.69 1.54 -1.52
N LYS A 158 3.71 2.39 -1.72
CA LYS A 158 4.82 2.11 -2.64
C LYS A 158 5.61 0.87 -2.25
N GLU A 159 5.93 0.70 -0.97
CA GLU A 159 6.66 -0.48 -0.48
C GLU A 159 5.95 -1.78 -0.86
N ARG A 160 4.63 -1.83 -0.71
CA ARG A 160 3.80 -3.00 -1.01
C ARG A 160 3.48 -3.16 -2.49
N ALA A 161 3.41 -2.06 -3.23
CA ALA A 161 3.16 -2.07 -4.68
C ALA A 161 4.33 -2.66 -5.47
N ILE A 162 5.53 -2.73 -4.90
CA ILE A 162 6.68 -3.42 -5.51
C ILE A 162 6.32 -4.88 -5.83
N ASP A 163 5.65 -5.57 -4.91
CA ASP A 163 5.28 -6.98 -5.09
C ASP A 163 4.14 -7.14 -6.10
N LEU A 164 3.24 -6.16 -6.18
CA LEU A 164 2.20 -6.10 -7.21
C LEU A 164 2.82 -5.99 -8.62
N ASN A 165 3.82 -5.12 -8.77
CA ASN A 165 4.49 -4.87 -10.05
C ASN A 165 5.42 -6.02 -10.48
N LYS A 166 6.10 -6.69 -9.54
CA LYS A 166 7.00 -7.82 -9.84
C LYS A 166 6.28 -9.00 -10.49
N LYS A 167 5.03 -9.25 -10.11
CA LYS A 167 4.23 -10.39 -10.59
C LYS A 167 3.28 -9.99 -11.72
N GLY A 168 3.20 -8.71 -12.07
CA GLY A 168 2.18 -8.17 -12.96
C GLY A 168 2.47 -8.32 -14.46
N LYS A 169 1.40 -8.25 -15.26
CA LYS A 169 1.43 -7.91 -16.68
C LYS A 169 1.57 -6.39 -16.78
N ASP A 170 2.39 -5.88 -17.68
CA ASP A 170 2.59 -4.43 -17.83
C ASP A 170 1.25 -3.73 -18.14
N ASN A 171 1.03 -2.53 -17.58
CA ASN A 171 -0.08 -1.64 -17.93
C ASN A 171 -0.04 -1.23 -19.42
N LYS A 172 1.09 -1.48 -20.10
CA LYS A 172 1.25 -1.36 -21.56
C LYS A 172 0.71 -2.55 -22.35
N HIS A 173 0.22 -3.60 -21.69
CA HIS A 173 -0.38 -4.74 -22.38
C HIS A 173 -1.55 -4.26 -23.24
N PRO A 174 -1.69 -4.69 -24.52
CA PRO A 174 -2.75 -4.22 -25.41
C PRO A 174 -4.16 -4.37 -24.82
N MET A 175 -4.38 -5.48 -24.10
CA MET A 175 -5.60 -5.76 -23.34
C MET A 175 -5.92 -4.79 -22.19
N TYR A 176 -4.93 -4.10 -21.60
CA TYR A 176 -5.16 -3.25 -20.43
C TYR A 176 -6.15 -2.14 -20.78
N ARG A 177 -5.91 -1.41 -21.88
CA ARG A 177 -6.83 -0.38 -22.39
C ARG A 177 -8.20 -0.92 -22.80
N ARG A 178 -8.30 -2.22 -23.09
CA ARG A 178 -9.57 -2.87 -23.46
C ARG A 178 -10.40 -3.24 -22.25
N LEU A 179 -9.79 -3.59 -21.13
CA LEU A 179 -10.50 -4.00 -19.91
C LEU A 179 -10.61 -2.89 -18.85
N VAL A 180 -9.69 -1.94 -18.84
CA VAL A 180 -9.61 -0.88 -17.82
C VAL A 180 -10.09 0.43 -18.41
N HIS A 181 -11.17 0.97 -17.86
CA HIS A 181 -11.75 2.25 -18.28
C HIS A 181 -10.89 3.45 -17.87
N SER A 182 -10.53 3.52 -16.58
CA SER A 182 -9.73 4.62 -16.04
C SER A 182 -8.46 4.08 -15.40
N ALA A 183 -7.32 4.33 -16.05
CA ALA A 183 -6.02 3.90 -15.58
C ALA A 183 -5.60 4.67 -14.31
N VAL A 184 -4.99 3.95 -13.36
CA VAL A 184 -4.36 4.53 -12.19
C VAL A 184 -3.29 3.57 -11.67
N ASP A 185 -2.20 4.13 -11.17
CA ASP A 185 -1.17 3.40 -10.44
C ASP A 185 -0.68 4.21 -9.23
N VAL A 186 0.18 3.61 -8.41
CA VAL A 186 0.68 4.25 -7.18
C VAL A 186 1.53 5.49 -7.49
N LEU A 187 2.20 5.55 -8.64
CA LEU A 187 2.99 6.71 -9.05
C LEU A 187 2.07 7.89 -9.39
N THR A 188 1.01 7.63 -10.15
CA THR A 188 -0.04 8.60 -10.48
C THR A 188 -0.70 9.13 -9.20
N ILE A 189 -1.03 8.25 -8.24
CA ILE A 189 -1.56 8.65 -6.94
C ILE A 189 -0.55 9.52 -6.18
N GLN A 190 0.74 9.17 -6.21
CA GLN A 190 1.81 9.95 -5.58
C GLN A 190 1.91 11.36 -6.17
N GLU A 191 1.91 11.48 -7.50
CA GLU A 191 1.93 12.76 -8.20
C GLU A 191 0.72 13.62 -7.83
N LYS A 192 -0.48 13.03 -7.81
CA LYS A 192 -1.70 13.71 -7.36
C LYS A 192 -1.62 14.18 -5.91
N VAL A 193 -0.97 13.44 -5.02
CA VAL A 193 -0.71 13.89 -3.63
C VAL A 193 0.26 15.07 -3.62
N ASN A 194 1.36 14.99 -4.36
CA ASN A 194 2.40 16.02 -4.41
C ASN A 194 1.88 17.35 -4.99
N GLU A 195 1.07 17.28 -6.04
CA GLU A 195 0.41 18.42 -6.67
C GLU A 195 -0.83 18.91 -5.89
N GLY A 196 -1.22 18.20 -4.83
CA GLY A 196 -2.41 18.52 -4.04
C GLY A 196 -3.70 18.50 -4.87
N LYS A 197 -3.87 17.48 -5.72
CA LYS A 197 -5.08 17.31 -6.55
C LYS A 197 -6.28 16.79 -5.78
N TYR A 198 -6.04 16.08 -4.66
CA TYR A 198 -7.11 15.61 -3.78
C TYR A 198 -7.68 16.76 -2.96
N ARG A 199 -9.02 16.84 -2.88
CA ARG A 199 -9.76 17.80 -2.05
C ARG A 199 -10.25 17.20 -0.74
N SER A 200 -10.27 15.87 -0.65
CA SER A 200 -10.64 15.13 0.56
C SER A 200 -9.95 13.77 0.61
N TYR A 201 -9.97 13.13 1.79
CA TYR A 201 -9.45 11.77 1.96
C TYR A 201 -10.28 10.74 1.17
N GLU A 202 -11.57 11.01 0.96
CA GLU A 202 -12.47 10.16 0.19
C GLU A 202 -12.10 10.14 -1.30
N GLU A 203 -11.65 11.27 -1.87
CA GLU A 203 -11.13 11.29 -3.25
C GLU A 203 -9.85 10.45 -3.38
N PHE A 204 -8.94 10.53 -2.41
CA PHE A 204 -7.74 9.69 -2.36
C PHE A 204 -8.09 8.20 -2.22
N LYS A 205 -8.99 7.86 -1.29
CA LYS A 205 -9.51 6.49 -1.10
C LYS A 205 -10.17 5.95 -2.37
N ALA A 206 -10.85 6.81 -3.12
CA ALA A 206 -11.54 6.44 -4.36
C ALA A 206 -10.57 6.06 -5.49
N ASP A 207 -9.38 6.66 -5.54
CA ASP A 207 -8.31 6.25 -6.46
C ASP A 207 -7.62 4.96 -6.01
N ALA A 208 -7.42 4.79 -4.70
CA ALA A 208 -6.91 3.52 -4.16
C ALA A 208 -7.90 2.36 -4.46
N GLN A 209 -9.21 2.62 -4.42
CA GLN A 209 -10.24 1.66 -4.80
C GLN A 209 -10.20 1.37 -6.31
N LEU A 210 -9.97 2.39 -7.13
CA LEU A 210 -9.83 2.23 -8.58
C LEU A 210 -8.61 1.34 -8.92
N LEU A 211 -7.49 1.51 -8.21
CA LEU A 211 -6.32 0.64 -8.37
C LEU A 211 -6.66 -0.83 -8.08
N LEU A 212 -7.38 -1.09 -6.99
CA LEU A 212 -7.89 -2.43 -6.68
C LEU A 212 -8.82 -2.93 -7.79
N HIS A 213 -9.82 -2.12 -8.18
CA HIS A 213 -10.80 -2.47 -9.19
C HIS A 213 -10.16 -2.87 -10.53
N ASN A 214 -9.21 -2.07 -11.00
CA ASN A 214 -8.45 -2.35 -12.22
C ASN A 214 -7.65 -3.64 -12.11
N THR A 215 -7.03 -3.90 -10.95
CA THR A 215 -6.28 -5.14 -10.71
C THR A 215 -7.20 -6.36 -10.74
N MET A 216 -8.37 -6.27 -10.09
CA MET A 216 -9.36 -7.35 -10.05
C MET A 216 -9.86 -7.72 -11.45
N ILE A 217 -10.10 -6.72 -12.30
CA ILE A 217 -10.54 -6.92 -13.69
C ILE A 217 -9.43 -7.50 -14.55
N PHE A 218 -8.23 -6.94 -14.46
CA PHE A 218 -7.15 -7.24 -15.40
C PHE A 218 -6.42 -8.55 -15.09
N TYR A 219 -6.32 -8.93 -13.81
CA TYR A 219 -5.69 -10.18 -13.37
C TYR A 219 -6.68 -11.26 -12.96
N GLY A 220 -7.93 -10.89 -12.70
CA GLY A 220 -8.95 -11.79 -12.16
C GLY A 220 -8.93 -11.84 -10.63
N ALA A 221 -10.12 -12.03 -10.04
CA ALA A 221 -10.32 -11.98 -8.59
C ALA A 221 -9.52 -13.02 -7.79
N ASP A 222 -9.22 -14.17 -8.39
CA ASP A 222 -8.51 -15.29 -7.75
C ASP A 222 -6.98 -15.22 -7.92
N SER A 223 -6.47 -14.14 -8.51
CA SER A 223 -5.03 -13.98 -8.77
C SER A 223 -4.26 -13.53 -7.53
N GLU A 224 -2.96 -13.86 -7.46
CA GLU A 224 -2.08 -13.37 -6.40
C GLU A 224 -2.00 -11.84 -6.40
N GLN A 225 -2.08 -11.21 -7.58
CA GLN A 225 -2.09 -9.76 -7.75
C GLN A 225 -3.34 -9.15 -7.11
N ALA A 226 -4.50 -9.79 -7.28
CA ALA A 226 -5.73 -9.39 -6.64
C ALA A 226 -5.64 -9.51 -5.10
N ASP A 227 -4.99 -10.55 -4.56
CA ASP A 227 -4.73 -10.66 -3.12
C ASP A 227 -3.85 -9.52 -2.59
N ILE A 228 -2.76 -9.22 -3.31
CA ILE A 228 -1.86 -8.11 -2.95
C ILE A 228 -2.61 -6.78 -3.00
N ALA A 229 -3.38 -6.52 -4.05
CA ALA A 229 -4.15 -5.29 -4.20
C ALA A 229 -5.26 -5.16 -3.14
N ARG A 230 -5.95 -6.26 -2.77
CA ARG A 230 -6.92 -6.26 -1.67
C ARG A 230 -6.27 -5.87 -0.36
N MET A 231 -5.10 -6.45 -0.05
CA MET A 231 -4.36 -6.12 1.16
C MET A 231 -3.86 -4.67 1.15
N LEU A 232 -3.35 -4.20 0.01
CA LEU A 232 -2.92 -2.81 -0.18
C LEU A 232 -4.07 -1.83 0.07
N TYR A 233 -5.23 -2.06 -0.54
CA TYR A 233 -6.40 -1.21 -0.36
C TYR A 233 -6.93 -1.25 1.07
N LYS A 234 -7.01 -2.44 1.68
CA LYS A 234 -7.43 -2.62 3.08
C LYS A 234 -6.55 -1.84 4.05
N ASP A 235 -5.24 -1.90 3.86
CA ASP A 235 -4.31 -1.20 4.74
C ASP A 235 -4.30 0.30 4.49
N THR A 236 -4.49 0.73 3.24
CA THR A 236 -4.74 2.15 2.92
C THR A 236 -5.98 2.68 3.64
N CYS A 237 -7.09 1.92 3.64
CA CYS A 237 -8.30 2.30 4.36
C CYS A 237 -8.06 2.38 5.87
N ARG A 238 -7.34 1.41 6.44
CA ARG A 238 -7.01 1.38 7.87
C ARG A 238 -6.23 2.61 8.31
N GLU A 239 -5.25 3.05 7.52
CA GLU A 239 -4.46 4.26 7.82
C GLU A 239 -5.34 5.52 7.79
N LEU A 240 -6.29 5.60 6.85
CA LEU A 240 -7.27 6.68 6.80
C LEU A 240 -8.21 6.65 8.02
N ASP A 241 -8.66 5.47 8.43
CA ASP A 241 -9.51 5.31 9.62
C ASP A 241 -8.75 5.71 10.90
N GLU A 242 -7.46 5.35 11.01
CA GLU A 242 -6.59 5.79 12.11
C GLU A 242 -6.44 7.32 12.15
N LEU A 243 -6.32 7.94 10.98
CA LEU A 243 -6.23 9.38 10.86
C LEU A 243 -7.51 10.09 11.32
N GLN A 244 -8.69 9.50 11.05
CA GLN A 244 -9.97 10.04 11.53
C GLN A 244 -10.14 9.91 13.05
N LEU A 245 -9.56 8.87 13.67
CA LEU A 245 -9.64 8.67 15.11
C LEU A 245 -8.75 9.63 15.89
N CYS A 246 -7.49 9.77 15.49
CA CYS A 246 -6.56 10.71 16.11
C CYS A 246 -5.43 11.07 15.17
N LYS A 247 -5.47 12.31 14.66
CA LYS A 247 -4.44 12.87 13.77
C LYS A 247 -3.05 12.81 14.37
N ASN A 248 -2.91 13.15 15.65
CA ASN A 248 -1.63 13.16 16.34
C ASN A 248 -1.04 11.74 16.49
N CYS A 249 -1.86 10.76 16.86
CA CYS A 249 -1.42 9.36 16.89
C CYS A 249 -1.01 8.86 15.50
N SER A 250 -1.78 9.20 14.46
CA SER A 250 -1.45 8.85 13.07
C SER A 250 -0.12 9.47 12.66
N TYR A 251 0.11 10.76 12.96
CA TYR A 251 1.38 11.44 12.71
C TYR A 251 2.55 10.73 13.41
N LEU A 252 2.47 10.58 14.74
CA LEU A 252 3.55 10.00 15.54
C LEU A 252 3.84 8.54 15.18
N SER A 253 2.82 7.76 14.84
CA SER A 253 2.95 6.37 14.39
C SER A 253 3.66 6.23 13.03
N ASN A 254 3.56 7.26 12.19
CA ASN A 254 4.20 7.30 10.88
C ASN A 254 5.59 7.96 10.93
N ALA A 255 5.73 9.10 11.60
CA ALA A 255 7.00 9.82 11.75
C ALA A 255 8.00 9.10 12.67
N ARG A 256 7.51 8.31 13.64
CA ARG A 256 8.30 7.51 14.58
C ARG A 256 9.48 8.25 15.24
N PRO A 257 9.30 9.48 15.79
CA PRO A 257 10.35 10.08 16.62
C PRO A 257 10.65 9.23 17.87
N ASP A 258 11.75 9.51 18.55
CA ASP A 258 12.06 8.84 19.81
C ASP A 258 10.92 9.00 20.80
N ASN A 259 10.51 7.88 21.42
CA ASN A 259 9.38 7.82 22.33
C ASN A 259 8.06 8.32 21.72
N TRP A 260 7.86 8.19 20.40
CA TRP A 260 6.66 8.68 19.69
C TRP A 260 5.33 8.33 20.39
N PHE A 261 5.21 7.14 20.97
CA PHE A 261 3.98 6.69 21.62
C PHE A 261 3.78 7.30 23.02
N CYS A 262 4.79 7.94 23.60
CA CYS A 262 4.72 8.62 24.89
C CYS A 262 4.15 10.04 24.78
N TYR A 263 4.18 10.67 23.60
CA TYR A 263 3.63 12.02 23.47
C TYR A 263 2.11 12.03 23.67
N PRO A 264 1.57 13.01 24.41
CA PRO A 264 0.15 13.14 24.66
C PRO A 264 -0.60 13.64 23.42
N CYS A 265 -1.91 13.36 23.39
CA CYS A 265 -2.83 13.83 22.36
C CYS A 265 -3.87 14.76 23.00
N ILE A 266 -4.59 15.52 22.19
CA ILE A 266 -5.68 16.37 22.69
C ILE A 266 -6.97 15.97 21.95
N PRO A 267 -8.02 15.52 22.66
CA PRO A 267 -8.03 15.19 24.09
C PRO A 267 -7.09 14.01 24.42
N ASN A 268 -6.71 13.90 25.70
CA ASN A 268 -5.88 12.78 26.16
C ASN A 268 -6.62 11.46 25.96
N HIS A 269 -5.91 10.44 25.48
CA HIS A 269 -6.45 9.09 25.42
C HIS A 269 -6.57 8.51 26.83
N GLU A 270 -7.71 7.89 27.12
CA GLU A 270 -7.88 7.11 28.34
C GLU A 270 -6.87 5.96 28.38
N LEU A 271 -6.29 5.73 29.55
CA LEU A 271 -5.33 4.66 29.78
C LEU A 271 -6.05 3.52 30.50
N VAL A 272 -5.77 2.29 30.09
CA VAL A 272 -6.40 1.09 30.66
C VAL A 272 -5.43 -0.07 30.75
N TRP A 273 -5.72 -1.02 31.64
CA TRP A 273 -5.19 -2.37 31.56
C TRP A 273 -6.16 -3.21 30.73
N ALA A 274 -5.68 -3.74 29.61
CA ALA A 274 -6.48 -4.55 28.69
C ALA A 274 -5.92 -5.97 28.57
N LYS A 275 -6.81 -6.96 28.51
CA LYS A 275 -6.44 -8.38 28.43
C LYS A 275 -6.94 -9.02 27.12
N MET A 276 -6.01 -9.50 26.30
CA MET A 276 -6.32 -10.34 25.14
C MET A 276 -6.46 -11.81 25.54
N LYS A 277 -7.30 -12.56 24.80
CA LYS A 277 -7.44 -14.01 25.00
C LYS A 277 -6.09 -14.72 24.87
N GLY A 278 -5.70 -15.48 25.88
CA GLY A 278 -4.41 -16.20 25.94
C GLY A 278 -3.24 -15.37 26.48
N PHE A 279 -3.45 -14.09 26.81
CA PHE A 279 -2.45 -13.20 27.40
C PHE A 279 -2.89 -12.69 28.77
N GLY A 280 -1.93 -12.14 29.53
CA GLY A 280 -2.23 -11.36 30.74
C GLY A 280 -2.67 -9.93 30.41
N PHE A 281 -2.89 -9.12 31.44
CA PHE A 281 -3.16 -7.68 31.26
C PHE A 281 -1.93 -6.92 30.77
N TRP A 282 -2.13 -6.03 29.81
CA TRP A 282 -1.12 -5.10 29.27
C TRP A 282 -1.66 -3.67 29.29
N PRO A 283 -0.78 -2.67 29.46
CA PRO A 283 -1.21 -1.28 29.45
C PRO A 283 -1.50 -0.83 28.02
N ALA A 284 -2.55 -0.02 27.84
CA ALA A 284 -2.97 0.46 26.53
C ALA A 284 -3.63 1.85 26.56
N LYS A 285 -3.62 2.53 25.40
CA LYS A 285 -4.42 3.74 25.12
C LYS A 285 -5.73 3.34 24.48
N VAL A 286 -6.85 3.90 24.95
CA VAL A 286 -8.16 3.74 24.31
C VAL A 286 -8.24 4.65 23.08
N MET A 287 -8.56 4.04 21.94
CA MET A 287 -8.76 4.75 20.66
C MET A 287 -10.23 5.09 20.43
N GLN A 288 -11.14 4.16 20.74
CA GLN A 288 -12.59 4.33 20.67
C GLN A 288 -13.30 3.27 21.51
N LYS A 289 -14.58 3.49 21.81
CA LYS A 289 -15.42 2.60 22.62
C LYS A 289 -16.73 2.31 21.90
N GLU A 290 -17.17 1.06 21.98
CA GLU A 290 -18.52 0.59 21.67
C GLU A 290 -19.11 -0.05 22.93
N ASP A 291 -20.42 -0.36 22.95
CA ASP A 291 -21.11 -0.81 24.17
C ASP A 291 -20.47 -2.07 24.81
N ASN A 292 -20.00 -3.02 23.99
CA ASN A 292 -19.48 -4.32 24.46
C ASN A 292 -17.96 -4.50 24.29
N GLN A 293 -17.27 -3.53 23.68
CA GLN A 293 -15.86 -3.66 23.37
C GLN A 293 -15.14 -2.31 23.26
N VAL A 294 -13.85 -2.33 23.55
CA VAL A 294 -12.97 -1.16 23.56
C VAL A 294 -11.83 -1.40 22.58
N ASP A 295 -11.63 -0.48 21.64
CA ASP A 295 -10.50 -0.50 20.72
C ASP A 295 -9.30 0.16 21.40
N VAL A 296 -8.25 -0.61 21.63
CA VAL A 296 -7.07 -0.17 22.34
C VAL A 296 -5.82 -0.33 21.50
N ARG A 297 -4.84 0.54 21.74
CA ARG A 297 -3.48 0.42 21.23
C ARG A 297 -2.53 0.20 22.40
N PHE A 298 -1.92 -0.98 22.46
CA PHE A 298 -1.05 -1.40 23.55
C PHE A 298 0.27 -0.63 23.54
N PHE A 299 0.82 -0.39 24.73
CA PHE A 299 2.22 0.00 24.88
C PHE A 299 3.16 -1.19 24.62
N GLY A 300 4.42 -0.91 24.37
CA GLY A 300 5.47 -1.89 24.11
C GLY A 300 5.81 -2.04 22.63
N HIS A 301 6.79 -2.91 22.34
CA HIS A 301 7.52 -2.96 21.07
C HIS A 301 6.66 -2.98 19.78
N HIS A 302 5.53 -3.70 19.78
CA HIS A 302 4.71 -3.86 18.58
C HIS A 302 3.60 -2.81 18.44
N HIS A 303 3.30 -2.04 19.51
CA HIS A 303 2.19 -1.10 19.57
C HIS A 303 0.89 -1.64 18.96
N GLN A 304 0.58 -2.90 19.31
CA GLN A 304 -0.49 -3.68 18.70
C GLN A 304 -1.85 -3.04 18.97
N ARG A 305 -2.75 -3.09 17.99
CA ARG A 305 -4.12 -2.62 18.11
C ARG A 305 -5.10 -3.79 18.15
N ALA A 306 -6.11 -3.73 19.01
CA ALA A 306 -7.13 -4.76 19.13
C ALA A 306 -8.42 -4.23 19.75
N TRP A 307 -9.54 -4.81 19.33
CA TRP A 307 -10.80 -4.73 20.05
C TRP A 307 -10.79 -5.72 21.23
N ILE A 308 -11.08 -5.21 22.42
CA ILE A 308 -11.05 -5.96 23.67
C ILE A 308 -12.45 -5.90 24.29
N PRO A 309 -13.05 -7.04 24.66
CA PRO A 309 -14.34 -7.04 25.34
C PRO A 309 -14.30 -6.21 26.63
N SER A 310 -15.37 -5.45 26.91
CA SER A 310 -15.42 -4.50 28.02
C SER A 310 -15.13 -5.16 29.38
N GLU A 311 -15.49 -6.43 29.57
CA GLU A 311 -15.21 -7.20 30.78
C GLU A 311 -13.71 -7.52 31.00
N ASN A 312 -12.90 -7.38 29.96
CA ASN A 312 -11.44 -7.58 29.98
C ASN A 312 -10.66 -6.27 30.06
N ILE A 313 -11.34 -5.17 30.38
CA ILE A 313 -10.76 -3.85 30.64
C ILE A 313 -10.77 -3.59 32.15
N GLN A 314 -9.68 -3.04 32.66
CA GLN A 314 -9.54 -2.57 34.03
C GLN A 314 -9.00 -1.15 34.01
N ASP A 315 -9.44 -0.33 34.97
CA ASP A 315 -8.97 1.05 35.12
C ASP A 315 -7.46 1.08 35.37
N ILE A 316 -6.74 2.05 34.79
CA ILE A 316 -5.27 2.12 34.90
C ILE A 316 -4.78 2.26 36.34
N THR A 317 -5.61 2.80 37.24
CA THR A 317 -5.30 2.98 38.67
C THR A 317 -5.35 1.68 39.47
N VAL A 318 -5.91 0.59 38.91
CA VAL A 318 -5.93 -0.72 39.56
C VAL A 318 -4.49 -1.17 39.84
N ASN A 319 -4.26 -1.60 41.09
CA ASN A 319 -2.95 -2.09 41.49
C ASN A 319 -2.55 -3.31 40.64
N VAL A 320 -1.42 -3.20 39.94
CA VAL A 320 -0.91 -4.21 39.01
C VAL A 320 -0.66 -5.57 39.69
N HIS A 321 -0.41 -5.60 41.00
CA HIS A 321 -0.26 -6.84 41.76
C HIS A 321 -1.55 -7.66 41.85
N CYS A 322 -2.72 -7.02 41.69
CA CYS A 322 -4.03 -7.68 41.66
C CYS A 322 -4.39 -8.24 40.27
N LEU A 323 -3.61 -7.94 39.23
CA LEU A 323 -3.88 -8.33 37.85
C LEU A 323 -3.14 -9.61 37.45
N HIS A 324 -3.79 -10.45 36.64
CA HIS A 324 -3.11 -11.59 36.01
C HIS A 324 -2.16 -11.12 34.90
N VAL A 325 -0.88 -10.98 35.23
CA VAL A 325 0.16 -10.50 34.31
C VAL A 325 1.33 -11.48 34.20
N LYS A 326 1.86 -11.62 32.98
CA LYS A 326 3.15 -12.31 32.75
C LYS A 326 4.24 -11.25 32.67
N ARG A 327 5.06 -11.14 33.72
CA ARG A 327 6.14 -10.13 33.85
C ARG A 327 7.35 -10.41 32.96
N SER A 328 7.11 -10.55 31.65
CA SER A 328 8.15 -10.68 30.65
C SER A 328 8.95 -9.38 30.51
N THR A 329 10.11 -9.45 29.87
CA THR A 329 10.91 -8.27 29.53
C THR A 329 10.14 -7.28 28.65
N GLY A 330 9.36 -7.78 27.68
CA GLY A 330 8.48 -6.96 26.85
C GLY A 330 7.39 -6.24 27.64
N TRP A 331 6.80 -6.92 28.63
CA TRP A 331 5.78 -6.33 29.49
C TRP A 331 6.34 -5.24 30.40
N LYS A 332 7.53 -5.44 30.98
CA LYS A 332 8.22 -4.42 31.77
C LYS A 332 8.48 -3.16 30.93
N LYS A 333 9.02 -3.32 29.72
CA LYS A 333 9.24 -2.21 28.78
C LYS A 333 7.95 -1.46 28.43
N ALA A 334 6.82 -2.16 28.30
CA ALA A 334 5.52 -1.52 28.06
C ALA A 334 5.06 -0.69 29.27
N CYS A 335 5.33 -1.15 30.49
CA CYS A 335 5.05 -0.38 31.71
C CYS A 335 5.98 0.84 31.83
N ASP A 336 7.27 0.70 31.52
CA ASP A 336 8.23 1.81 31.51
C ASP A 336 7.81 2.89 30.48
N GLU A 337 7.31 2.47 29.31
CA GLU A 337 6.79 3.37 28.27
C GLU A 337 5.49 4.07 28.71
N LEU A 338 4.58 3.35 29.39
CA LEU A 338 3.38 3.93 30.00
C LEU A 338 3.76 5.00 31.04
N GLU A 339 4.70 4.70 31.93
CA GLU A 339 5.11 5.62 32.98
C GLU A 339 5.71 6.90 32.36
N ARG A 340 6.53 6.74 31.32
CA ARG A 340 7.06 7.88 30.55
C ARG A 340 5.94 8.70 29.91
N HIS A 341 4.93 8.05 29.33
CA HIS A 341 3.75 8.74 28.81
C HIS A 341 3.01 9.54 29.89
N GLN A 342 2.82 8.95 31.08
CA GLN A 342 2.18 9.62 32.21
C GLN A 342 2.97 10.84 32.70
N ARG A 343 4.30 10.80 32.67
CA ARG A 343 5.14 11.97 32.96
C ARG A 343 4.91 13.08 31.92
N PHE A 344 4.91 12.73 30.63
CA PHE A 344 4.66 13.69 29.54
C PHE A 344 3.25 14.29 29.56
N LEU A 345 2.27 13.64 30.22
CA LEU A 345 0.94 14.21 30.44
C LEU A 345 0.93 15.34 31.48
N VAL A 346 1.87 15.31 32.44
CA VAL A 346 1.95 16.26 33.56
C VAL A 346 2.97 17.38 33.28
N GLU A 347 4.01 17.10 32.52
CA GLU A 347 5.02 18.10 32.14
C GLU A 347 4.46 19.09 31.11
N PRO A 348 4.53 20.42 31.36
CA PRO A 348 4.14 21.41 30.36
C PRO A 348 5.10 21.33 29.17
N LYS A 349 4.55 21.36 27.95
CA LYS A 349 5.37 21.53 26.73
C LYS A 349 6.26 22.76 26.93
N LYS A 350 7.58 22.57 26.99
CA LYS A 350 8.50 23.66 26.68
C LYS A 350 8.21 24.03 25.23
N GLU A 351 7.84 25.29 24.98
CA GLU A 351 7.84 25.84 23.63
C GLU A 351 9.26 25.65 23.09
N GLU A 352 9.43 24.73 22.15
CA GLU A 352 10.63 24.74 21.31
C GLU A 352 10.51 25.95 20.39
N PRO A 353 11.60 26.71 20.18
CA PRO A 353 11.59 27.80 19.23
C PRO A 353 11.22 27.25 17.86
N GLU A 354 10.32 27.95 17.17
CA GLU A 354 9.90 27.63 15.81
C GLU A 354 11.12 27.26 14.96
N SER A 355 11.18 26.00 14.53
CA SER A 355 12.09 25.62 13.46
C SER A 355 11.65 26.42 12.24
N GLU A 356 12.45 27.42 11.87
CA GLU A 356 12.31 28.14 10.62
C GLU A 356 12.14 27.11 9.50
N THR A 357 10.93 27.04 8.95
CA THR A 357 10.71 26.37 7.67
C THR A 357 11.39 27.25 6.63
N GLU A 358 12.65 26.94 6.32
CA GLU A 358 13.31 27.45 5.13
C GLU A 358 12.48 27.02 3.91
N ALA A 359 11.71 27.99 3.41
CA ALA A 359 11.23 27.97 2.05
C ALA A 359 12.46 27.98 1.14
N VAL A 360 12.70 26.87 0.45
CA VAL A 360 13.66 26.80 -0.65
C VAL A 360 13.11 27.66 -1.79
N SER A 361 13.44 28.95 -1.76
CA SER A 361 13.37 29.83 -2.92
C SER A 361 14.75 29.84 -3.57
N SER A 362 14.83 29.24 -4.75
CA SER A 362 15.96 29.29 -5.65
C SER A 362 16.33 30.75 -5.96
N SER A 363 17.55 31.14 -5.60
CA SER A 363 18.37 32.15 -6.27
C SER A 363 19.82 32.00 -5.78
N GLN A 364 20.71 31.64 -6.69
CA GLN A 364 22.16 31.54 -6.49
C GLN A 364 22.79 32.94 -6.42
N GLU A 365 23.62 33.20 -5.41
CA GLU A 365 24.78 34.10 -5.54
C GLU A 365 25.99 33.55 -4.76
N ILE A 366 27.18 33.79 -5.32
CA ILE A 366 28.46 33.11 -5.08
C ILE A 366 29.19 33.71 -3.85
N PRO A 367 29.99 32.92 -3.09
CA PRO A 367 30.67 33.38 -1.87
C PRO A 367 31.92 34.23 -2.14
N THR A 368 32.10 35.27 -1.33
CA THR A 368 33.34 36.05 -1.21
C THR A 368 34.08 35.63 0.08
N MET A 369 35.39 35.39 -0.01
CA MET A 369 36.34 35.16 1.09
C MET A 369 37.49 36.19 0.96
N PRO A 370 38.38 36.37 1.97
CA PRO A 370 38.18 37.18 3.17
C PRO A 370 39.16 38.38 3.25
N GLN A 371 38.94 39.27 4.23
CA GLN A 371 39.81 40.41 4.56
C GLN A 371 41.19 39.99 5.15
N PRO A 372 42.25 40.79 4.96
CA PRO A 372 43.48 40.70 5.73
C PRO A 372 43.56 41.72 6.89
N ILE A 373 44.28 41.27 7.92
CA ILE A 373 44.56 41.87 9.24
C ILE A 373 45.59 43.03 9.14
N GLU A 374 45.45 44.00 10.06
CA GLU A 374 46.34 45.15 10.32
C GLU A 374 47.82 44.79 10.51
N LYS A 375 48.74 45.66 10.04
CA LYS A 375 49.97 46.02 10.76
C LYS A 375 50.44 47.46 10.47
N VAL A 376 51.05 48.00 11.52
CA VAL A 376 51.51 49.37 11.81
C VAL A 376 52.76 49.76 11.01
N SER A 377 52.96 51.08 10.88
CA SER A 377 54.20 51.87 11.10
C SER A 377 54.92 52.54 9.91
N LEU A 378 55.15 53.85 10.16
CA LEU A 378 56.33 54.68 9.90
C LEU A 378 56.39 55.55 8.63
N SER A 379 56.23 56.86 8.89
CA SER A 379 56.49 58.01 8.05
C SER A 379 57.99 58.27 7.87
N ILE A 380 58.43 58.59 6.65
CA ILE A 380 59.60 59.45 6.40
C ILE A 380 59.26 60.42 5.27
N GLN A 381 59.33 61.72 5.60
CA GLN A 381 59.25 62.82 4.66
C GLN A 381 60.61 63.04 3.99
N THR A 382 60.63 63.26 2.67
CA THR A 382 61.66 64.11 2.05
C THR A 382 61.03 65.00 0.98
N LYS A 383 61.35 66.29 1.11
CA LYS A 383 60.81 67.41 0.34
C LYS A 383 61.42 67.50 -1.05
N LYS A 384 60.62 68.04 -1.98
CA LYS A 384 60.96 68.53 -3.33
C LYS A 384 62.08 69.57 -3.35
N LEU A 385 62.91 69.52 -4.39
CA LEU A 385 63.56 70.64 -5.10
C LEU A 385 63.43 70.32 -6.61
N SER A 386 62.56 70.99 -7.38
CA SER A 386 62.85 72.12 -8.30
C SER A 386 64.05 71.86 -9.23
N ALA A 387 64.01 71.97 -10.56
CA ALA A 387 63.10 72.62 -11.48
C ALA A 387 63.27 72.01 -12.90
N SER A 388 62.25 72.13 -13.73
CA SER A 388 62.16 71.65 -15.10
C SER A 388 62.84 72.57 -16.13
N SER A 389 63.36 71.98 -17.22
CA SER A 389 63.47 72.65 -18.53
C SER A 389 62.29 72.20 -19.43
N PRO A 390 61.62 73.09 -20.19
CA PRO A 390 60.19 72.95 -20.54
C PRO A 390 59.89 72.23 -21.87
N ARG A 391 60.76 71.35 -22.38
CA ARG A 391 60.55 70.72 -23.71
C ARG A 391 60.52 69.19 -23.72
N MET A 392 60.68 68.52 -22.58
CA MET A 392 60.63 67.05 -22.44
C MET A 392 59.41 66.52 -21.66
N LEU A 393 58.48 67.37 -21.21
CA LEU A 393 57.36 66.96 -20.36
C LEU A 393 56.16 66.38 -21.14
N MET A 394 55.90 66.83 -22.37
CA MET A 394 54.74 66.37 -23.16
C MET A 394 54.90 64.98 -23.79
N CYS A 395 56.14 64.47 -23.89
CA CYS A 395 56.41 63.11 -24.37
C CYS A 395 56.43 62.10 -23.21
N HIS A 396 56.98 62.51 -22.07
CA HIS A 396 57.09 61.68 -20.87
C HIS A 396 55.73 61.35 -20.25
N ASP A 397 54.80 62.31 -20.17
CA ASP A 397 53.46 62.06 -19.63
C ASP A 397 52.64 61.12 -20.54
N LYS A 398 52.79 61.24 -21.87
CA LYS A 398 52.12 60.37 -22.83
C LYS A 398 52.66 58.94 -22.78
N TYR A 399 53.99 58.78 -22.71
CA TYR A 399 54.61 57.46 -22.54
C TYR A 399 54.32 56.84 -21.17
N THR A 400 54.30 57.65 -20.10
CA THR A 400 53.97 57.18 -18.74
C THR A 400 52.53 56.74 -18.64
N LYS A 401 51.59 57.47 -19.28
CA LYS A 401 50.19 57.07 -19.36
C LYS A 401 50.01 55.78 -20.15
N ILE A 402 50.63 55.65 -21.33
CA ILE A 402 50.57 54.42 -22.13
C ILE A 402 51.19 53.23 -21.37
N PHE A 403 52.30 53.44 -20.68
CA PHE A 403 52.95 52.41 -19.88
C PHE A 403 52.10 51.99 -18.68
N ASN A 404 51.47 52.95 -17.98
CA ASN A 404 50.55 52.65 -16.88
C ASN A 404 49.28 51.96 -17.38
N ASP A 405 48.69 52.40 -18.49
CA ASP A 405 47.54 51.76 -19.12
C ASP A 405 47.86 50.33 -19.59
N PHE A 406 49.08 50.09 -20.09
CA PHE A 406 49.56 48.77 -20.46
C PHE A 406 49.80 47.88 -19.23
N LYS A 407 50.42 48.44 -18.18
CA LYS A 407 50.65 47.77 -16.90
C LYS A 407 49.34 47.38 -16.20
N ASP A 408 48.34 48.25 -16.26
CA ASP A 408 47.03 47.99 -15.65
C ASP A 408 46.22 46.97 -16.46
N ARG A 409 46.31 46.99 -17.80
CA ARG A 409 45.78 45.90 -18.65
C ARG A 409 46.46 44.57 -18.36
N MET A 410 47.79 44.52 -18.33
CA MET A 410 48.55 43.30 -18.00
C MET A 410 48.19 42.75 -16.62
N LYS A 411 48.01 43.62 -15.62
CA LYS A 411 47.55 43.20 -14.28
C LYS A 411 46.11 42.70 -14.29
N SER A 412 45.22 43.35 -15.05
CA SER A 412 43.83 42.94 -15.20
C SER A 412 43.73 41.59 -15.90
N ASP A 413 44.47 41.40 -16.98
CA ASP A 413 44.53 40.16 -17.75
C ASP A 413 45.12 39.02 -16.90
N HIS A 414 46.20 39.29 -16.16
CA HIS A 414 46.78 38.31 -15.23
C HIS A 414 45.84 37.96 -14.08
N LYS A 415 45.11 38.95 -13.54
CA LYS A 415 44.10 38.72 -12.49
C LYS A 415 42.94 37.88 -13.02
N TRP A 416 42.42 38.21 -14.21
CA TRP A 416 41.33 37.45 -14.85
C TRP A 416 41.75 36.01 -15.15
N GLU A 417 42.96 35.83 -15.67
CA GLU A 417 43.50 34.50 -15.97
C GLU A 417 43.73 33.68 -14.69
N MET A 418 44.25 34.31 -13.63
CA MET A 418 44.38 33.67 -12.31
C MET A 418 43.02 33.25 -11.75
N GLU A 419 42.00 34.14 -11.81
CA GLU A 419 40.63 33.84 -11.35
C GLU A 419 39.99 32.71 -12.17
N ARG A 420 40.23 32.67 -13.49
CA ARG A 420 39.75 31.59 -14.37
C ARG A 420 40.36 30.25 -13.99
N VAL A 421 41.69 30.18 -13.84
CA VAL A 421 42.40 28.95 -13.48
C VAL A 421 41.99 28.44 -12.10
N VAL A 422 41.84 29.34 -11.12
CA VAL A 422 41.37 28.97 -9.77
C VAL A 422 39.95 28.41 -9.81
N ARG A 423 39.05 29.01 -10.60
CA ARG A 423 37.67 28.51 -10.77
C ARG A 423 37.63 27.13 -11.42
N GLU A 424 38.37 26.93 -12.50
CA GLU A 424 38.46 25.63 -13.18
C GLU A 424 39.03 24.54 -12.26
N ALA A 425 40.03 24.89 -11.44
CA ALA A 425 40.60 23.97 -10.46
C ALA A 425 39.60 23.60 -9.35
N LEU A 426 38.82 24.56 -8.84
CA LEU A 426 37.78 24.32 -7.83
C LEU A 426 36.63 23.46 -8.37
N GLU A 427 36.15 23.75 -9.58
CA GLU A 427 35.10 22.95 -10.24
C GLU A 427 35.56 21.51 -10.48
N LYS A 428 36.81 21.33 -10.93
CA LYS A 428 37.40 20.00 -11.12
C LYS A 428 37.51 19.24 -9.81
N LEU A 429 38.00 19.88 -8.74
CA LEU A 429 38.11 19.26 -7.42
C LEU A 429 36.74 18.86 -6.85
N HIS A 430 35.72 19.72 -7.03
CA HIS A 430 34.35 19.41 -6.60
C HIS A 430 33.79 18.20 -7.36
N SER A 431 33.98 18.15 -8.68
CA SER A 431 33.55 17.03 -9.52
C SER A 431 34.21 15.71 -9.13
N GLU A 432 35.53 15.72 -8.88
CA GLU A 432 36.29 14.55 -8.42
C GLU A 432 35.81 14.07 -7.04
N MET A 433 35.57 14.98 -6.10
CA MET A 433 35.04 14.65 -4.77
C MET A 433 33.61 14.08 -4.83
N GLU A 434 32.74 14.63 -5.68
CA GLU A 434 31.38 14.12 -5.87
C GLU A 434 31.38 12.73 -6.52
N GLU A 435 32.28 12.47 -7.47
CA GLU A 435 32.50 11.16 -8.06
C GLU A 435 32.93 10.13 -7.00
N GLU A 436 33.94 10.46 -6.20
CA GLU A 436 34.45 9.58 -5.15
C GLU A 436 33.40 9.29 -4.07
N LYS A 437 32.65 10.32 -3.66
CA LYS A 437 31.50 10.17 -2.77
C LYS A 437 30.45 9.24 -3.37
N ARG A 438 30.11 9.42 -4.64
CA ARG A 438 29.13 8.58 -5.35
C ARG A 438 29.59 7.12 -5.45
N GLN A 439 30.87 6.89 -5.76
CA GLN A 439 31.45 5.54 -5.80
C GLN A 439 31.42 4.87 -4.43
N THR A 440 31.76 5.61 -3.37
CA THR A 440 31.74 5.11 -1.98
C THR A 440 30.32 4.75 -1.54
N VAL A 441 29.34 5.62 -1.82
CA VAL A 441 27.92 5.38 -1.52
C VAL A 441 27.39 4.17 -2.30
N ASN A 442 27.68 4.07 -3.61
CA ASN A 442 27.26 2.94 -4.42
C ASN A 442 27.83 1.61 -3.91
N LYS A 443 29.10 1.60 -3.49
CA LYS A 443 29.74 0.42 -2.90
C LYS A 443 29.10 0.03 -1.57
N ALA A 444 28.77 1.00 -0.71
CA ALA A 444 28.06 0.75 0.54
C ALA A 444 26.65 0.19 0.30
N ILE A 445 25.90 0.74 -0.66
CA ILE A 445 24.57 0.25 -1.05
C ILE A 445 24.65 -1.19 -1.58
N ALA A 446 25.59 -1.49 -2.47
CA ALA A 446 25.75 -2.83 -3.03
C ALA A 446 26.10 -3.87 -1.94
N ASN A 447 26.98 -3.52 -1.00
CA ASN A 447 27.30 -4.38 0.14
C ASN A 447 26.09 -4.61 1.03
N MET A 448 25.34 -3.55 1.36
CA MET A 448 24.15 -3.64 2.20
C MET A 448 23.03 -4.44 1.52
N GLN A 449 22.84 -4.28 0.21
CA GLN A 449 21.91 -5.11 -0.58
C GLN A 449 22.32 -6.59 -0.55
N GLY A 450 23.60 -6.90 -0.73
CA GLY A 450 24.10 -8.27 -0.65
C GLY A 450 23.90 -8.91 0.72
N GLU A 451 24.10 -8.16 1.81
CA GLU A 451 23.80 -8.63 3.17
C GLU A 451 22.30 -8.86 3.40
N MET A 452 21.46 -7.93 2.93
CA MET A 452 20.01 -8.04 3.04
C MET A 452 19.48 -9.26 2.26
N ASP A 453 20.00 -9.52 1.06
CA ASP A 453 19.62 -10.70 0.27
C ASP A 453 20.02 -12.01 0.94
N ARG A 454 21.20 -12.07 1.57
CA ARG A 454 21.65 -13.24 2.35
C ARG A 454 20.74 -13.49 3.55
N LYS A 455 20.43 -12.43 4.32
CA LYS A 455 19.50 -12.52 5.45
C LYS A 455 18.10 -12.96 5.01
N CYS A 456 17.60 -12.42 3.90
CA CYS A 456 16.31 -12.80 3.33
C CYS A 456 16.27 -14.29 2.95
N LYS A 457 17.31 -14.80 2.27
CA LYS A 457 17.42 -16.23 1.94
C LYS A 457 17.44 -17.11 3.20
N GLN A 458 18.23 -16.73 4.20
CA GLN A 458 18.33 -17.46 5.46
C GLN A 458 16.99 -17.51 6.21
N VAL A 459 16.27 -16.38 6.30
CA VAL A 459 14.94 -16.33 6.94
C VAL A 459 13.93 -17.19 6.18
N LYS A 460 13.97 -17.16 4.83
CA LYS A 460 13.08 -17.96 3.99
C LYS A 460 13.32 -19.47 4.16
N GLU A 461 14.57 -19.90 4.22
CA GLU A 461 14.93 -21.30 4.45
C GLU A 461 14.50 -21.76 5.84
N LYS A 462 14.81 -20.96 6.88
CA LYS A 462 14.40 -21.27 8.25
C LYS A 462 12.87 -21.36 8.40
N CYS A 463 12.12 -20.44 7.80
CA CYS A 463 10.66 -20.47 7.82
C CYS A 463 10.11 -21.72 7.10
N LYS A 464 10.74 -22.12 5.99
CA LYS A 464 10.38 -23.35 5.26
C LYS A 464 10.63 -24.60 6.11
N GLU A 465 11.75 -24.66 6.83
CA GLU A 465 12.07 -25.75 7.75
C GLU A 465 11.06 -25.83 8.91
N GLU A 466 10.78 -24.70 9.57
CA GLU A 466 9.77 -24.61 10.64
C GLU A 466 8.39 -25.05 10.16
N PHE A 467 7.99 -24.65 8.94
CA PHE A 467 6.71 -25.04 8.35
C PHE A 467 6.63 -26.55 8.06
N VAL A 468 7.70 -27.13 7.50
CA VAL A 468 7.77 -28.57 7.23
C VAL A 468 7.70 -29.38 8.53
N GLU A 469 8.35 -28.90 9.59
CA GLU A 469 8.33 -29.59 10.88
C GLU A 469 6.95 -29.52 11.55
N GLU A 470 6.25 -28.38 11.46
CA GLU A 470 4.88 -28.26 11.96
C GLU A 470 3.90 -29.15 11.15
N ILE A 471 4.08 -29.26 9.83
CA ILE A 471 3.29 -30.20 9.00
C ILE A 471 3.52 -31.64 9.46
N LYS A 472 4.76 -32.07 9.69
CA LYS A 472 5.06 -33.43 10.18
C LYS A 472 4.43 -33.69 11.55
N LYS A 473 4.48 -32.70 12.44
CA LYS A 473 3.88 -32.78 13.77
C LYS A 473 2.36 -32.91 13.68
N LEU A 474 1.70 -32.09 12.86
CA LEU A 474 0.27 -32.18 12.59
C LEU A 474 -0.11 -33.53 11.97
N ALA A 475 0.67 -34.03 11.00
CA ALA A 475 0.44 -35.34 10.40
C ALA A 475 0.56 -36.48 11.43
N THR A 476 1.52 -36.38 12.34
CA THR A 476 1.71 -37.36 13.43
C THR A 476 0.56 -37.31 14.43
N GLN A 477 0.14 -36.11 14.84
CA GLN A 477 -1.01 -35.91 15.72
C GLN A 477 -2.30 -36.43 15.08
N HIS A 478 -2.53 -36.13 13.81
CA HIS A 478 -3.69 -36.63 13.07
C HIS A 478 -3.69 -38.17 13.01
N LYS A 479 -2.54 -38.80 12.76
CA LYS A 479 -2.40 -40.26 12.77
C LYS A 479 -2.69 -40.85 14.16
N GLN A 480 -2.26 -40.19 15.23
CA GLN A 480 -2.55 -40.60 16.61
C GLN A 480 -4.04 -40.48 16.93
N LEU A 481 -4.69 -39.38 16.56
CA LEU A 481 -6.13 -39.18 16.72
C LEU A 481 -6.91 -40.23 15.97
N ILE A 482 -6.58 -40.50 14.69
CA ILE A 482 -7.21 -41.59 13.92
C ILE A 482 -7.07 -42.94 14.64
N SER A 483 -5.88 -43.25 15.17
CA SER A 483 -5.63 -44.49 15.90
C SER A 483 -6.47 -44.59 17.17
N GLN A 484 -6.57 -43.50 17.95
CA GLN A 484 -7.43 -43.44 19.13
C GLN A 484 -8.90 -43.58 18.77
N THR A 485 -9.35 -42.92 17.70
CA THR A 485 -10.72 -43.00 17.21
C THR A 485 -11.06 -44.43 16.77
N LYS A 486 -10.18 -45.09 16.02
CA LYS A 486 -10.38 -46.49 15.57
C LYS A 486 -10.43 -47.52 16.69
N LYS A 487 -9.98 -47.18 17.90
CA LYS A 487 -10.04 -48.08 19.08
C LYS A 487 -11.36 -48.00 19.83
N LYS A 488 -12.21 -47.01 19.53
CA LYS A 488 -13.52 -46.83 20.16
C LYS A 488 -14.64 -47.40 19.28
N GLN A 489 -15.80 -47.63 19.89
CA GLN A 489 -17.03 -47.98 19.19
C GLN A 489 -17.91 -46.73 19.06
N TRP A 490 -18.59 -46.61 17.92
CA TRP A 490 -19.28 -45.37 17.52
C TRP A 490 -20.77 -45.59 17.34
N CYS A 491 -21.56 -44.61 17.77
CA CYS A 491 -23.01 -44.63 17.62
C CYS A 491 -23.34 -44.61 16.14
N TYR A 492 -24.14 -45.57 15.69
CA TYR A 492 -24.51 -45.66 14.27
C TYR A 492 -25.21 -44.39 13.76
N ASN A 493 -26.00 -43.73 14.63
CA ASN A 493 -26.82 -42.59 14.23
C ASN A 493 -26.09 -41.24 14.25
N CYS A 494 -25.19 -41.02 15.21
CA CYS A 494 -24.64 -39.69 15.47
C CYS A 494 -23.12 -39.65 15.66
N GLU A 495 -22.42 -40.77 15.47
CA GLU A 495 -20.96 -40.87 15.53
C GLU A 495 -20.33 -40.47 16.88
N GLU A 496 -21.14 -40.37 17.94
CA GLU A 496 -20.66 -40.20 19.32
C GLU A 496 -20.22 -41.53 19.92
N GLU A 497 -19.39 -41.48 20.97
CA GLU A 497 -18.91 -42.68 21.66
C GLU A 497 -20.08 -43.51 22.23
N VAL A 498 -20.02 -44.82 21.99
CA VAL A 498 -21.10 -45.75 22.34
C VAL A 498 -21.21 -45.94 23.85
N MET A 499 -22.44 -46.02 24.35
CA MET A 499 -22.74 -46.35 25.74
C MET A 499 -23.33 -47.75 25.91
N TYR A 500 -23.99 -48.31 24.88
CA TYR A 500 -24.55 -49.65 24.95
C TYR A 500 -24.73 -50.29 23.55
N HIS A 501 -24.78 -51.62 23.53
CA HIS A 501 -24.75 -52.44 22.31
C HIS A 501 -26.13 -53.05 22.01
N CYS A 502 -26.52 -53.10 20.72
CA CYS A 502 -27.73 -53.80 20.28
C CYS A 502 -27.37 -55.13 19.57
N CYS A 503 -26.57 -55.09 18.50
CA CYS A 503 -26.09 -56.31 17.84
C CYS A 503 -24.66 -56.14 17.32
N TRP A 504 -24.07 -57.21 16.76
CA TRP A 504 -22.64 -57.26 16.36
C TRP A 504 -22.14 -56.03 15.61
N ASN A 505 -22.98 -55.42 14.75
CA ASN A 505 -22.60 -54.28 13.94
C ASN A 505 -23.43 -53.02 14.21
N THR A 506 -24.11 -52.93 15.37
CA THR A 506 -24.97 -51.78 15.66
C THR A 506 -24.98 -51.43 17.14
N THR A 507 -24.57 -50.20 17.40
CA THR A 507 -24.26 -49.65 18.72
C THR A 507 -24.75 -48.21 18.82
N TYR A 508 -25.09 -47.77 20.04
CA TYR A 508 -25.71 -46.45 20.26
C TYR A 508 -25.13 -45.71 21.46
N CYS A 509 -25.12 -44.38 21.41
CA CYS A 509 -24.73 -43.53 22.54
C CYS A 509 -25.90 -43.24 23.50
N SER A 510 -27.15 -43.28 23.03
CA SER A 510 -28.34 -42.89 23.81
C SER A 510 -29.62 -43.56 23.31
N ILE A 511 -30.59 -43.83 24.20
CA ILE A 511 -31.85 -44.53 23.84
C ILE A 511 -32.57 -43.82 22.69
N LYS A 512 -32.47 -42.48 22.66
CA LYS A 512 -32.99 -41.65 21.58
C LYS A 512 -32.41 -42.05 20.22
N CYS A 513 -31.08 -42.13 20.10
CA CYS A 513 -30.41 -42.55 18.87
C CYS A 513 -30.76 -43.99 18.46
N GLN A 514 -30.95 -44.88 19.44
CA GLN A 514 -31.45 -46.22 19.16
C GLN A 514 -32.84 -46.18 18.55
N GLN A 515 -33.79 -45.46 19.16
CA GLN A 515 -35.17 -45.40 18.67
C GLN A 515 -35.25 -44.79 17.27
N GLU A 516 -34.52 -43.71 17.01
CA GLU A 516 -34.46 -43.05 15.69
C GLU A 516 -34.01 -44.03 14.61
N HIS A 517 -32.86 -44.66 14.78
CA HIS A 517 -32.35 -45.65 13.82
C HIS A 517 -33.23 -46.93 13.77
N TRP A 518 -33.81 -47.34 14.91
CA TRP A 518 -34.70 -48.51 15.00
C TRP A 518 -35.95 -48.35 14.16
N HIS A 519 -36.61 -47.20 14.26
CA HIS A 519 -37.82 -46.91 13.50
C HIS A 519 -37.53 -46.62 12.03
N ALA A 520 -36.39 -46.00 11.73
CA ALA A 520 -35.97 -45.73 10.36
C ALA A 520 -35.68 -47.03 9.59
N GLU A 521 -34.80 -47.89 10.12
CA GLU A 521 -34.29 -49.04 9.34
C GLU A 521 -33.87 -50.26 10.16
N HIS A 522 -33.29 -50.09 11.36
CA HIS A 522 -32.63 -51.20 12.05
C HIS A 522 -33.58 -52.32 12.49
N LYS A 523 -34.85 -52.01 12.78
CA LYS A 523 -35.83 -53.02 13.22
C LYS A 523 -35.98 -54.19 12.25
N ARG A 524 -35.79 -53.96 10.94
CA ARG A 524 -35.94 -55.00 9.90
C ARG A 524 -34.71 -55.90 9.77
N THR A 525 -33.56 -55.44 10.23
CA THR A 525 -32.25 -56.09 10.01
C THR A 525 -31.55 -56.50 11.31
N CYS A 526 -32.14 -56.19 12.46
CA CYS A 526 -31.58 -56.50 13.77
C CYS A 526 -31.38 -58.01 13.95
N ARG A 527 -30.18 -58.40 14.40
CA ARG A 527 -29.77 -59.79 14.61
C ARG A 527 -29.85 -60.24 16.07
N GLN A 528 -30.33 -59.38 16.96
CA GLN A 528 -30.53 -59.73 18.37
C GLN A 528 -31.77 -60.62 18.48
N LYS A 529 -31.57 -61.91 18.76
CA LYS A 529 -32.67 -62.87 18.98
C LYS A 529 -33.40 -62.48 20.27
N ARG A 530 -34.73 -62.52 20.24
CA ARG A 530 -35.60 -62.29 21.41
C ARG A 530 -35.34 -63.31 22.51
#